data_AF-A0AAU9KJK8-F1
#
_entry.id   AF-A0AAU9KJK8-F1
#
_cell.length_a   1.000
_cell.length_b   1.000
_cell.length_c   1.000
_cell.angle_alpha   90.00
_cell.angle_beta   90.00
_cell.angle_gamma   90.00
#
_symmetry.space_group_name_H-M   'P 1'
#
loop_
_entity.id
_entity.type
_entity.pdbx_description
1 polymer ?
#
loop_
_entity_poly.entity_id
_entity_poly.type
_entity_poly.pdbx_seq_one_letter_code
_entity_poly.pdbx_strand_id
1 'polypeptide(L)'
;MRDMLSLAIKDNTQYVKKAVMTGILRCPKDDLFPGMNNVSLNCVVDRQFSEYYGFTESEVYKILKASVWNTIEVLGLNRKRMASWYDGYNIGGLKIYNPWSIMNCLYRAQDGENNIYKDYWIDTGSDHELNKAMRINILITKILV
;
A
#
# COMPACT_ATOMS: atom_id res chain seq x y z
N MET A 1 -17.81 18.77 -10.31
CA MET A 1 -17.19 17.42 -10.43
C MET A 1 -18.19 16.37 -10.93
N ARG A 2 -19.46 16.40 -10.48
CA ARG A 2 -20.53 15.50 -10.97
C ARG A 2 -20.63 15.45 -12.49
N ASP A 3 -20.78 16.59 -13.15
CA ASP A 3 -21.01 16.63 -14.62
C ASP A 3 -19.79 16.13 -15.40
N MET A 4 -18.58 16.49 -14.94
CA MET A 4 -17.33 16.00 -15.50
C MET A 4 -17.21 14.47 -15.40
N LEU A 5 -17.50 13.88 -14.23
CA LEU A 5 -17.42 12.43 -14.02
C LEU A 5 -18.55 11.68 -14.74
N SER A 6 -19.75 12.27 -14.82
CA SER A 6 -20.86 11.71 -15.61
C SER A 6 -20.48 11.62 -17.08
N LEU A 7 -19.99 12.70 -17.68
CA LEU A 7 -19.57 12.71 -19.08
C LEU A 7 -18.38 11.77 -19.34
N ALA A 8 -17.40 11.74 -18.44
CA ALA A 8 -16.19 10.96 -18.63
C ALA A 8 -16.39 9.44 -18.41
N ILE A 9 -17.29 9.04 -17.50
CA ILE A 9 -17.45 7.64 -17.06
C ILE A 9 -18.83 7.10 -17.42
N LYS A 10 -19.90 7.76 -16.97
CA LYS A 10 -21.27 7.24 -17.08
C LYS A 10 -21.78 7.27 -18.52
N ASP A 11 -21.60 8.39 -19.21
CA ASP A 11 -22.12 8.58 -20.57
C ASP A 11 -21.14 8.07 -21.63
N ASN A 12 -19.91 7.74 -21.23
CA ASN A 12 -18.85 7.24 -22.10
C ASN A 12 -18.73 5.70 -22.10
N THR A 13 -19.86 5.00 -22.09
CA THR A 13 -19.92 3.53 -21.98
C THR A 13 -19.25 2.80 -23.14
N GLN A 14 -19.17 3.44 -24.32
CA GLN A 14 -18.53 2.86 -25.51
C GLN A 14 -17.00 2.74 -25.39
N TYR A 15 -16.35 3.59 -24.56
CA TYR A 15 -14.89 3.60 -24.40
C TYR A 15 -14.45 3.22 -22.98
N VAL A 16 -15.32 3.31 -21.98
CA VAL A 16 -14.99 3.07 -20.58
C VAL A 16 -15.64 1.77 -20.07
N LYS A 17 -14.81 0.74 -19.92
CA LYS A 17 -15.23 -0.56 -19.32
C LYS A 17 -15.08 -0.59 -17.80
N LYS A 18 -14.10 0.13 -17.25
CA LYS A 18 -13.80 0.19 -15.81
C LYS A 18 -13.11 1.53 -15.50
N ALA A 19 -13.47 2.13 -14.37
CA ALA A 19 -12.81 3.31 -13.83
C ALA A 19 -12.30 3.03 -12.41
N VAL A 20 -11.16 3.61 -12.06
CA VAL A 20 -10.60 3.58 -10.70
C VAL A 20 -10.44 5.03 -10.26
N MET A 21 -11.01 5.35 -9.09
CA MET A 21 -10.94 6.67 -8.48
C MET A 21 -10.23 6.53 -7.14
N THR A 22 -9.20 7.34 -6.91
CA THR A 22 -8.34 7.30 -5.71
C THR A 22 -8.27 8.69 -5.07
N GLY A 23 -7.97 8.76 -3.77
CA GLY A 23 -7.86 10.01 -3.00
C GLY A 23 -8.72 10.05 -1.74
N ILE A 24 -8.55 11.11 -0.93
CA ILE A 24 -9.34 11.36 0.29
C ILE A 24 -10.70 11.96 -0.12
N LEU A 25 -11.57 11.11 -0.63
CA LEU A 25 -12.87 11.53 -1.17
C LEU A 25 -13.98 11.22 -0.16
N ARG A 26 -14.77 12.24 0.19
CA ARG A 26 -16.06 12.02 0.85
C ARG A 26 -17.03 11.46 -0.19
N CYS A 27 -17.43 10.21 -0.04
CA CYS A 27 -18.49 9.60 -0.85
C CYS A 27 -19.76 9.51 0.02
N PRO A 28 -20.78 10.36 -0.21
CA PRO A 28 -22.05 10.26 0.49
C PRO A 28 -22.73 8.93 0.14
N LYS A 29 -23.10 8.15 1.16
CA LYS A 29 -24.07 7.05 1.02
C LYS A 29 -25.47 7.67 1.03
N ASP A 30 -25.85 8.34 -0.04
CA ASP A 30 -27.23 8.84 -0.17
C ASP A 30 -28.09 7.74 -0.80
N ASP A 31 -28.84 7.01 0.02
CA ASP A 31 -29.81 5.96 -0.38
C ASP A 31 -31.05 6.53 -1.11
N LEU A 32 -31.19 7.85 -1.21
CA LEU A 32 -32.40 8.52 -1.69
C LEU A 32 -32.39 8.85 -3.20
N PHE A 33 -31.26 8.63 -3.90
CA PHE A 33 -31.18 8.90 -5.34
C PHE A 33 -30.65 7.69 -6.12
N PRO A 34 -31.37 7.22 -7.16
CA PRO A 34 -31.10 5.97 -7.89
C PRO A 34 -29.86 6.00 -8.81
N GLY A 35 -28.90 6.90 -8.54
CA GLY A 35 -27.74 7.14 -9.39
C GLY A 35 -26.59 6.14 -9.22
N MET A 36 -26.50 5.46 -8.07
CA MET A 36 -25.44 4.48 -7.75
C MET A 36 -26.06 3.21 -7.16
N ASN A 37 -26.34 2.23 -8.03
CA ASN A 37 -26.84 0.91 -7.61
C ASN A 37 -25.65 -0.05 -7.38
N ASN A 38 -25.76 -0.95 -6.40
CA ASN A 38 -24.78 -2.01 -6.08
C ASN A 38 -23.42 -1.55 -5.52
N VAL A 39 -23.42 -0.55 -4.62
CA VAL A 39 -22.20 -0.13 -3.93
C VAL A 39 -21.81 -1.18 -2.88
N SER A 40 -20.62 -1.78 -3.04
CA SER A 40 -19.98 -2.57 -2.00
C SER A 40 -18.93 -1.73 -1.27
N LEU A 41 -18.99 -1.72 0.06
CA LEU A 41 -18.01 -1.07 0.90
C LEU A 41 -17.05 -2.13 1.43
N ASN A 42 -15.76 -1.96 1.16
CA ASN A 42 -14.71 -2.79 1.74
C ASN A 42 -13.78 -1.90 2.56
N CYS A 43 -13.72 -2.16 3.86
CA CYS A 43 -12.97 -1.43 4.86
C CYS A 43 -11.89 -2.34 5.47
N VAL A 44 -10.98 -1.74 6.24
CA VAL A 44 -9.87 -2.46 6.90
C VAL A 44 -10.33 -3.64 7.79
N VAL A 45 -11.59 -3.67 8.21
CA VAL A 45 -12.16 -4.79 8.99
C VAL A 45 -12.54 -6.00 8.12
N ASP A 46 -12.65 -5.82 6.80
CA ASP A 46 -13.11 -6.86 5.88
C ASP A 46 -11.98 -7.85 5.55
N ARG A 47 -12.21 -9.10 5.95
CA ARG A 47 -11.24 -10.19 5.79
C ARG A 47 -10.87 -10.45 4.32
N GLN A 48 -11.83 -10.26 3.42
CA GLN A 48 -11.69 -10.55 2.00
C GLN A 48 -10.55 -9.75 1.35
N PHE A 49 -10.28 -8.54 1.84
CA PHE A 49 -9.28 -7.64 1.26
C PHE A 49 -8.09 -7.38 2.19
N SER A 50 -7.99 -8.14 3.28
CA SER A 50 -6.98 -7.91 4.32
C SER A 50 -5.55 -7.91 3.81
N GLU A 51 -5.24 -8.75 2.81
CA GLU A 51 -3.91 -8.80 2.21
C GLU A 51 -3.53 -7.54 1.44
N TYR A 52 -4.49 -6.71 1.00
CA TYR A 52 -4.22 -5.55 0.15
C TYR A 52 -3.91 -4.27 0.94
N TYR A 53 -4.17 -4.24 2.25
CA TYR A 53 -3.89 -3.07 3.12
C TYR A 53 -2.42 -2.95 3.55
N GLY A 54 -1.55 -3.84 3.06
CA GLY A 54 -0.11 -3.71 3.23
C GLY A 54 0.64 -4.99 2.88
N PHE A 55 1.87 -5.13 3.35
CA PHE A 55 2.66 -6.33 3.04
C PHE A 55 2.36 -7.46 4.00
N THR A 56 2.02 -8.63 3.48
CA THR A 56 1.99 -9.85 4.28
C THR A 56 3.41 -10.24 4.69
N GLU A 57 3.52 -11.03 5.76
CA GLU A 57 4.81 -11.56 6.18
C GLU A 57 5.52 -12.38 5.08
N SER A 58 4.75 -13.09 4.25
CA SER A 58 5.28 -13.84 3.11
C SER A 58 5.87 -12.93 2.03
N GLU A 59 5.26 -11.76 1.80
CA GLU A 59 5.75 -10.79 0.83
C GLU A 59 6.99 -10.08 1.34
N VAL A 60 7.02 -9.66 2.61
CA VAL A 60 8.23 -9.10 3.23
C VAL A 60 9.40 -10.08 3.08
N TYR A 61 9.16 -11.38 3.30
CA TYR A 61 10.18 -12.40 3.10
C TYR A 61 10.63 -12.54 1.64
N LYS A 62 9.70 -12.51 0.68
CA LYS A 62 10.04 -12.54 -0.75
C LYS A 62 10.85 -11.32 -1.17
N ILE A 63 10.48 -10.13 -0.71
CA ILE A 63 11.19 -8.88 -1.00
C ILE A 63 12.60 -8.96 -0.44
N LEU A 64 12.77 -9.36 0.81
CA LEU A 64 14.07 -9.60 1.43
C LEU A 64 14.92 -10.57 0.61
N LYS A 65 14.34 -11.69 0.19
CA LYS A 65 15.08 -12.68 -0.60
C LYS A 65 15.48 -12.16 -1.99
N ALA A 66 14.63 -11.31 -2.60
CA ALA A 66 14.85 -10.75 -3.93
C ALA A 66 15.77 -9.53 -3.94
N SER A 67 15.85 -8.77 -2.86
CA SER A 67 16.74 -7.60 -2.72
C SER A 67 18.17 -8.06 -2.43
N VAL A 68 18.82 -8.60 -3.45
CA VAL A 68 20.24 -9.01 -3.58
C VAL A 68 20.98 -9.26 -2.26
N TRP A 69 21.06 -10.55 -1.95
CA TRP A 69 21.85 -11.30 -0.96
C TRP A 69 23.18 -10.72 -0.44
N ASN A 70 23.87 -9.80 -1.14
CA ASN A 70 25.19 -9.31 -0.75
C ASN A 70 25.19 -8.20 0.32
N THR A 71 24.05 -7.55 0.59
CA THR A 71 23.97 -6.45 1.58
C THR A 71 23.23 -6.85 2.87
N ILE A 72 22.46 -7.95 2.81
CA ILE A 72 21.52 -8.37 3.85
C ILE A 72 22.23 -8.85 5.13
N GLU A 73 23.33 -9.59 4.97
CA GLU A 73 24.13 -10.07 6.11
C GLU A 73 24.92 -8.92 6.77
N VAL A 74 25.44 -7.98 5.97
CA VAL A 74 26.31 -6.89 6.44
C VAL A 74 25.53 -5.86 7.28
N LEU A 75 24.26 -5.59 6.96
CA LEU A 75 23.42 -4.61 7.66
C LEU A 75 22.43 -5.22 8.66
N GLY A 76 22.44 -6.55 8.84
CA GLY A 76 21.53 -7.24 9.76
C GLY A 76 20.05 -7.13 9.36
N LEU A 77 19.77 -7.11 8.06
CA LEU A 77 18.42 -7.23 7.51
C LEU A 77 17.93 -8.65 7.70
N ASN A 78 16.99 -8.86 8.61
CA ASN A 78 16.39 -10.17 8.76
C ASN A 78 14.92 -10.05 9.18
N ARG A 79 14.16 -11.11 8.90
CA ARG A 79 12.73 -11.17 9.19
C ARG A 79 12.41 -10.88 10.65
N LYS A 80 13.21 -11.42 11.59
CA LYS A 80 12.96 -11.24 13.03
C LYS A 80 13.08 -9.77 13.45
N ARG A 81 14.11 -9.09 12.96
CA ARG A 81 14.41 -7.70 13.30
C ARG A 81 13.45 -6.73 12.62
N MET A 82 13.06 -6.99 11.37
CA MET A 82 11.96 -6.24 10.75
C MET A 82 10.63 -6.45 11.49
N ALA A 83 10.32 -7.69 11.87
CA ALA A 83 9.12 -7.99 12.65
C ALA A 83 9.15 -7.31 14.01
N SER A 84 10.30 -7.23 14.70
CA SER A 84 10.40 -6.55 15.99
C SER A 84 10.29 -5.03 15.89
N TRP A 85 10.81 -4.43 14.81
CA TRP A 85 10.77 -2.98 14.61
C TRP A 85 9.42 -2.48 14.11
N TYR A 86 8.79 -3.23 13.21
CA TYR A 86 7.59 -2.75 12.53
C TYR A 86 6.30 -3.42 12.97
N ASP A 87 6.38 -4.59 13.64
CA ASP A 87 5.33 -5.46 14.24
C ASP A 87 4.02 -5.69 13.47
N GLY A 88 3.79 -4.98 12.38
CA GLY A 88 2.57 -4.98 11.60
C GLY A 88 1.32 -4.65 12.40
N TYR A 89 0.20 -4.93 11.75
CA TYR A 89 -1.15 -4.87 12.27
C TYR A 89 -1.81 -6.23 12.04
N ASN A 90 -2.83 -6.54 12.84
CA ASN A 90 -3.71 -7.66 12.54
C ASN A 90 -4.94 -7.15 11.80
N ILE A 91 -5.05 -7.51 10.52
CA ILE A 91 -6.14 -7.13 9.63
C ILE A 91 -6.76 -8.43 9.12
N GLY A 92 -8.02 -8.70 9.47
CA GLY A 92 -8.73 -9.91 9.09
C GLY A 92 -8.03 -11.23 9.46
N GLY A 93 -7.23 -11.25 10.53
CA GLY A 93 -6.46 -12.42 10.96
C GLY A 93 -5.13 -12.59 10.21
N LEU A 94 -4.73 -11.64 9.36
CA LEU A 94 -3.43 -11.60 8.72
C LEU A 94 -2.54 -10.57 9.39
N LYS A 95 -1.26 -10.93 9.57
CA LYS A 95 -0.22 -9.98 9.99
C LYS A 95 0.21 -9.16 8.76
N ILE A 96 -0.15 -7.89 8.77
CA ILE A 96 0.07 -6.94 7.67
C ILE A 96 1.07 -5.86 8.13
N TYR A 97 2.17 -5.72 7.41
CA TYR A 97 3.18 -4.71 7.66
C TYR A 97 2.86 -3.42 6.90
N ASN A 98 3.09 -2.28 7.56
CA ASN A 98 2.98 -0.96 6.96
C ASN A 98 3.91 -0.85 5.72
N PRO A 99 3.38 -0.62 4.51
CA PRO A 99 4.19 -0.58 3.29
C PRO A 99 5.30 0.45 3.34
N TRP A 100 4.99 1.65 3.82
CA TRP A 100 5.93 2.76 3.90
C TRP A 100 7.17 2.43 4.73
N SER A 101 6.98 1.80 5.90
CA SER A 101 8.06 1.42 6.79
C SER A 101 8.98 0.37 6.17
N ILE A 102 8.41 -0.65 5.53
CA ILE A 102 9.17 -1.70 4.85
C ILE A 102 9.95 -1.12 3.67
N MET A 103 9.31 -0.30 2.84
CA MET A 103 9.96 0.30 1.66
C MET A 103 11.11 1.23 2.05
N ASN A 104 10.92 2.09 3.05
CA ASN A 104 11.99 2.99 3.51
C ASN A 104 13.17 2.23 4.11
N CYS A 105 12.90 1.18 4.90
CA CYS A 105 13.95 0.34 5.46
C CYS A 105 14.80 -0.31 4.35
N LEU A 106 14.13 -0.87 3.34
CA LEU A 106 14.79 -1.50 2.19
C LEU A 106 15.55 -0.50 1.33
N TYR A 107 14.97 0.68 1.10
CA TYR A 107 15.60 1.74 0.33
C TYR A 107 16.92 2.19 0.97
N ARG A 108 16.92 2.48 2.28
CA ARG A 108 18.15 2.88 3.00
C ARG A 108 19.21 1.78 3.05
N ALA A 109 18.77 0.52 3.07
CA ALA A 109 19.69 -0.59 2.97
C ALA A 109 20.35 -0.70 1.59
N GLN A 110 19.63 -0.35 0.52
CA GLN A 110 20.23 -0.23 -0.82
C GLN A 110 21.23 0.93 -0.89
N ASP A 111 20.94 2.05 -0.23
CA ASP A 111 21.84 3.22 -0.15
C ASP A 111 23.05 3.00 0.77
N GLY A 112 23.16 1.85 1.44
CA GLY A 112 24.31 1.49 2.27
C GLY A 112 24.37 2.21 3.63
N GLU A 113 23.23 2.72 4.13
CA GLU A 113 23.20 3.34 5.46
C GLU A 113 23.51 2.32 6.57
N ASN A 114 24.34 2.70 7.54
CA ASN A 114 24.66 1.86 8.70
C ASN A 114 23.46 1.63 9.63
N ASN A 115 22.51 2.57 9.68
CA ASN A 115 21.30 2.45 10.49
C ASN A 115 20.03 2.53 9.61
N ILE A 116 19.53 1.38 9.21
CA ILE A 116 18.38 1.23 8.30
C ILE A 116 17.03 1.08 9.03
N TYR A 117 17.05 0.71 10.31
CA TYR A 117 15.85 0.56 11.12
C TYR A 117 15.57 1.88 11.85
N LYS A 118 14.49 2.55 11.44
CA LYS A 118 14.04 3.83 12.00
C LYS A 118 12.53 3.83 12.15
N ASP A 119 12.03 4.79 12.92
CA ASP A 119 10.61 5.01 13.16
C ASP A 119 9.93 5.70 11.96
N TYR A 120 9.82 4.99 10.84
CA TYR A 120 9.20 5.51 9.61
C TYR A 120 7.73 5.86 9.74
N TRP A 121 7.11 5.49 10.86
CA TRP A 121 5.74 5.81 11.22
C TRP A 121 5.53 7.25 11.71
N ILE A 122 6.58 7.95 12.13
CA ILE A 122 6.46 9.27 12.77
C ILE A 122 6.29 10.39 11.72
N ASP A 123 6.76 10.18 10.48
CA ASP A 123 6.80 11.20 9.42
C ASP A 123 6.00 10.84 8.15
N THR A 124 4.86 10.15 8.26
CA THR A 124 4.06 9.70 7.10
C THR A 124 3.27 10.81 6.37
N GLY A 125 3.65 12.08 6.52
CA GLY A 125 2.96 13.23 5.90
C GLY A 125 3.55 13.69 4.55
N SER A 126 4.63 13.06 4.08
CA SER A 126 5.39 13.51 2.90
C SER A 126 5.32 12.49 1.75
N ASP A 127 4.69 12.86 0.63
CA ASP A 127 4.60 12.04 -0.59
C ASP A 127 5.95 11.86 -1.32
N HIS A 128 7.03 12.49 -0.84
CA HIS A 128 8.31 12.52 -1.53
C HIS A 128 8.96 11.13 -1.63
N GLU A 129 8.90 10.32 -0.56
CA GLU A 129 9.54 9.00 -0.59
C GLU A 129 8.66 7.93 -1.28
N LEU A 130 7.34 8.16 -1.39
CA LEU A 130 6.42 7.28 -2.14
C LEU A 130 6.84 7.24 -3.63
N ASN A 131 7.19 8.41 -4.18
CA ASN A 131 7.63 8.53 -5.56
C ASN A 131 8.96 7.82 -5.85
N LYS A 132 9.85 7.69 -4.86
CA LYS A 132 11.11 6.95 -5.00
C LYS A 132 10.90 5.44 -4.89
N ALA A 133 10.04 5.01 -3.95
CA ALA A 133 9.71 3.60 -3.74
C ALA A 133 9.05 2.93 -4.96
N MET A 134 8.31 3.70 -5.78
CA MET A 134 7.69 3.22 -7.03
C MET A 134 8.68 2.70 -8.09
N ARG A 135 9.98 2.94 -7.95
CA ARG A 135 11.02 2.41 -8.87
C ARG A 135 11.35 0.93 -8.65
N ILE A 136 10.91 0.34 -7.52
CA ILE A 136 11.10 -1.08 -7.23
C ILE A 136 9.90 -1.85 -7.81
N ASN A 137 10.11 -2.40 -9.00
CA ASN A 137 9.10 -2.93 -9.94
C ASN A 137 8.33 -4.19 -9.49
N ILE A 138 8.27 -4.51 -8.18
CA ILE A 138 7.68 -5.77 -7.70
C ILE A 138 6.29 -5.58 -7.06
N LEU A 139 5.89 -4.40 -6.55
CA LEU A 139 4.69 -4.30 -5.68
C LEU A 139 3.86 -2.99 -5.80
N ILE A 140 3.67 -2.45 -7.01
CA ILE A 140 2.96 -1.17 -7.24
C ILE A 140 1.53 -1.16 -6.67
N THR A 141 0.85 -2.31 -6.58
CA THR A 141 -0.57 -2.37 -6.20
C THR A 141 -0.85 -2.04 -4.72
N LYS A 142 0.11 -2.26 -3.81
CA LYS A 142 -0.11 -2.12 -2.35
C LYS A 142 0.42 -0.82 -1.76
N ILE A 143 1.03 0.02 -2.60
CA ILE A 143 1.55 1.34 -2.23
C ILE A 143 0.49 2.42 -2.47
N LEU A 144 -0.54 2.12 -3.26
CA LEU A 144 -1.61 3.03 -3.68
C LEU A 144 -2.89 2.95 -2.81
N VAL A 145 -2.87 2.13 -1.75
CA VAL A 145 -3.99 1.97 -0.81
C VAL A 145 -3.69 2.71 0.49
#